data_AF-A0A436QM42-F1
#
_entry.id   AF-A0A436QM42-F1
#
_cell.length_a   1.000
_cell.length_b   1.000
_cell.length_c   1.000
_cell.angle_alpha   90.00
_cell.angle_beta   90.00
_cell.angle_gamma   90.00
#
_symmetry.space_group_name_H-M   'P 1'
#
loop_
_entity.id
_entity.type
_entity.pdbx_description
1 polymer ?
#
loop_
_entity_poly.entity_id
_entity_poly.type
_entity_poly.pdbx_seq_one_letter_code
_entity_poly.pdbx_strand_id
1 'polypeptide(L)'
;TLSGAATIGAGKLSVNGSLANSAVTILNGGALGGNGTVGSTTLQTGGVIAPGNSIGQLTIQGNFVGAGGTVEIEAILDGDASSTDKLIITGNTSGTANVKVIGLGGAGAQTVNGIKIVDVGGVSAGTFNLQGDYVFQGDQAVVAGAYA
;
A
#
# COMPACT_ATOMS: atom_id res chain seq x y z
N THR A 1 14.58 18.23 12.08
CA THR A 1 13.46 17.76 11.24
C THR A 1 13.85 17.96 9.79
N LEU A 2 13.71 16.94 8.95
CA LEU A 2 13.79 17.15 7.49
C LEU A 2 12.45 17.77 7.04
N SER A 3 12.52 18.79 6.19
CA SER A 3 11.35 19.51 5.64
C SER A 3 11.44 19.73 4.13
N GLY A 4 12.47 19.20 3.47
CA GLY A 4 12.57 19.20 2.01
C GLY A 4 11.69 18.12 1.40
N ALA A 5 11.23 18.33 0.17
CA ALA A 5 10.58 17.27 -0.60
C ALA A 5 11.58 16.12 -0.87
N ALA A 6 11.12 14.89 -0.75
CA ALA A 6 11.88 13.69 -1.09
C ALA A 6 11.39 13.14 -2.43
N THR A 7 12.32 12.92 -3.37
CA THR A 7 12.03 12.25 -4.64
C THR A 7 12.80 10.94 -4.68
N ILE A 8 12.08 9.83 -4.86
CA ILE A 8 12.66 8.50 -4.97
C ILE A 8 12.65 8.12 -6.44
N GLY A 9 13.78 8.35 -7.10
CA GLY A 9 13.96 8.07 -8.54
C GLY A 9 14.38 6.64 -8.86
N ALA A 10 14.97 5.93 -7.89
CA ALA A 10 15.40 4.55 -8.01
C ALA A 10 15.64 3.95 -6.61
N GLY A 11 15.67 2.62 -6.52
CA GLY A 11 15.96 1.90 -5.28
C GLY A 11 14.85 2.06 -4.24
N LYS A 12 15.13 1.68 -2.99
CA LYS A 12 14.16 1.72 -1.88
C LYS A 12 14.58 2.73 -0.81
N LEU A 13 13.68 3.65 -0.47
CA LEU A 13 13.75 4.44 0.76
C LEU A 13 12.90 3.76 1.83
N SER A 14 13.54 3.21 2.86
CA SER A 14 12.83 2.71 4.05
C SER A 14 12.75 3.78 5.12
N VAL A 15 11.53 4.20 5.46
CA VAL A 15 11.26 5.17 6.52
C VAL A 15 10.73 4.41 7.73
N ASN A 16 11.56 4.29 8.78
CA ASN A 16 11.18 3.65 10.06
C ASN A 16 11.01 4.68 11.20
N GLY A 17 11.19 5.97 10.89
CA GLY A 17 11.00 7.09 11.78
C GLY A 17 9.95 8.05 11.22
N SER A 18 10.26 9.35 11.19
CA SER A 18 9.35 10.36 10.66
C SER A 18 10.00 11.26 9.62
N LEU A 19 9.39 11.28 8.44
CA LEU A 19 9.48 12.30 7.41
C LEU A 19 8.10 12.96 7.21
N ALA A 20 7.29 13.05 8.26
CA ALA A 20 5.89 13.50 8.19
C ALA A 20 5.71 14.91 7.59
N ASN A 21 6.74 15.76 7.68
CA ASN A 21 6.74 17.12 7.13
C ASN A 21 7.38 17.21 5.73
N SER A 22 7.77 16.09 5.14
CA SER A 22 8.38 16.01 3.81
C SER A 22 7.39 15.38 2.84
N ALA A 23 6.99 16.14 1.82
CA ALA A 23 6.27 15.57 0.69
C ALA A 23 7.14 14.53 -0.02
N VAL A 24 6.55 13.40 -0.43
CA VAL A 24 7.27 12.31 -1.11
C VAL A 24 6.72 12.13 -2.52
N THR A 25 7.62 12.05 -3.50
CA THR A 25 7.27 11.63 -4.86
C THR A 25 8.05 10.38 -5.21
N ILE A 26 7.35 9.32 -5.57
CA ILE A 26 7.94 8.04 -5.97
C ILE A 26 7.82 7.95 -7.49
N LEU A 27 8.96 7.89 -8.17
CA LEU A 27 9.03 7.78 -9.63
C LEU A 27 9.20 6.32 -10.06
N ASN A 28 9.20 6.09 -11.36
CA ASN A 28 9.49 4.78 -11.94
C ASN A 28 10.83 4.22 -11.45
N GLY A 29 10.81 2.99 -10.93
CA GLY A 29 11.99 2.31 -10.37
C GLY A 29 12.31 2.69 -8.91
N GLY A 30 11.58 3.66 -8.35
CA GLY A 30 11.65 4.03 -6.95
C GLY A 30 10.65 3.26 -6.09
N ALA A 31 11.03 2.99 -4.85
CA ALA A 31 10.19 2.34 -3.85
C ALA A 31 10.24 3.08 -2.52
N LEU A 32 9.08 3.27 -1.88
CA LEU A 32 8.95 3.71 -0.50
C LEU A 32 8.53 2.51 0.35
N GLY A 33 9.16 2.32 1.51
CA GLY A 33 8.70 1.33 2.49
C GLY A 33 9.09 1.69 3.91
N GLY A 34 9.11 0.70 4.79
CA GLY A 34 9.34 0.89 6.21
C GLY A 34 8.04 1.11 6.99
N ASN A 35 8.17 1.23 8.31
CA ASN A 35 7.04 1.27 9.24
C ASN A 35 6.76 2.65 9.88
N GLY A 36 7.31 3.70 9.28
CA GLY A 36 7.27 5.06 9.80
C GLY A 36 6.17 5.95 9.22
N THR A 37 6.38 7.26 9.33
CA THR A 37 5.48 8.28 8.80
C THR A 37 6.17 9.12 7.73
N VAL A 38 5.50 9.36 6.61
CA VAL A 38 5.90 10.33 5.58
C VAL A 38 4.83 11.41 5.43
N GLY A 39 5.14 12.54 4.79
CA GLY A 39 4.15 13.54 4.44
C GLY A 39 3.31 13.15 3.23
N SER A 40 2.56 14.11 2.69
CA SER A 40 1.76 13.91 1.47
C SER A 40 2.58 13.23 0.37
N THR A 41 2.02 12.20 -0.25
CA THR A 41 2.74 11.28 -1.13
C THR A 41 2.09 11.20 -2.50
N THR A 42 2.90 11.31 -3.56
CA THR A 42 2.50 11.04 -4.95
C THR A 42 3.19 9.77 -5.45
N LEU A 43 2.39 8.83 -5.93
CA LEU A 43 2.85 7.53 -6.42
C LEU A 43 2.71 7.48 -7.95
N GLN A 44 3.80 7.76 -8.66
CA GLN A 44 3.81 7.77 -10.12
C GLN A 44 3.84 6.34 -10.69
N THR A 45 3.46 6.21 -11.95
CA THR A 45 3.56 4.96 -12.71
C THR A 45 4.97 4.37 -12.61
N GLY A 46 5.04 3.06 -12.31
CA GLY A 46 6.30 2.33 -12.09
C GLY A 46 6.95 2.56 -10.71
N GLY A 47 6.39 3.44 -9.88
CA GLY A 47 6.76 3.60 -8.49
C GLY A 47 6.05 2.59 -7.59
N VAL A 48 6.68 2.25 -6.46
CA VAL A 48 6.16 1.27 -5.49
C VAL A 48 6.05 1.85 -4.08
N ILE A 49 4.96 1.54 -3.38
CA ILE A 49 4.87 1.62 -1.92
C ILE A 49 4.78 0.20 -1.37
N ALA A 50 5.67 -0.19 -0.47
CA ALA A 50 5.66 -1.49 0.20
C ALA A 50 5.75 -1.24 1.72
N PRO A 51 4.61 -1.12 2.43
CA PRO A 51 4.58 -0.87 3.87
C PRO A 51 5.40 -1.88 4.66
N GLY A 52 5.96 -1.44 5.78
CA GLY A 52 6.67 -2.32 6.71
C GLY A 52 8.08 -2.75 6.29
N ASN A 53 8.63 -3.66 7.09
CA ASN A 53 9.88 -4.41 6.85
C ASN A 53 9.52 -5.89 7.00
N SER A 54 8.73 -6.37 6.06
CA SER A 54 7.67 -7.39 6.23
C SER A 54 6.37 -6.81 6.80
N ILE A 55 5.37 -7.66 7.13
CA ILE A 55 4.03 -7.26 7.58
C ILE A 55 4.11 -6.11 8.58
N GLY A 56 3.60 -4.96 8.15
CA GLY A 56 3.69 -3.74 8.93
C GLY A 56 2.86 -2.61 8.36
N GLN A 57 3.10 -1.40 8.88
CA GLN A 57 2.28 -0.25 8.56
C GLN A 57 3.11 0.95 8.19
N LEU A 58 2.79 1.58 7.07
CA LEU A 58 3.34 2.87 6.68
C LEU A 58 2.24 3.93 6.76
N THR A 59 2.55 5.08 7.35
CA THR A 59 1.62 6.19 7.47
C THR A 59 1.99 7.34 6.54
N ILE A 60 1.04 7.80 5.74
CA ILE A 60 1.06 9.07 5.00
C ILE A 60 0.29 10.08 5.86
N GLN A 61 1.03 10.98 6.51
CA GLN A 61 0.48 12.13 7.23
C GLN A 61 0.19 13.25 6.22
N GLY A 62 -0.94 13.13 5.54
CA GLY A 62 -1.35 14.06 4.49
C GLY A 62 -2.16 13.37 3.41
N ASN A 63 -2.14 13.97 2.22
CA ASN A 63 -2.88 13.46 1.07
C ASN A 63 -2.06 12.42 0.31
N PHE A 64 -2.76 11.45 -0.28
CA PHE A 64 -2.19 10.49 -1.22
C PHE A 64 -2.73 10.75 -2.62
N VAL A 65 -1.83 10.84 -3.60
CA VAL A 65 -2.19 10.97 -5.02
C VAL A 65 -1.62 9.78 -5.78
N GLY A 66 -2.49 8.93 -6.30
CA GLY A 66 -2.12 7.86 -7.21
C GLY A 66 -2.03 8.36 -8.65
N ALA A 67 -0.95 8.03 -9.34
CA ALA A 67 -0.75 8.29 -10.77
C ALA A 67 -0.27 7.01 -11.48
N GLY A 68 -0.88 5.86 -11.14
CA GLY A 68 -0.68 4.57 -11.77
C GLY A 68 0.42 3.68 -11.18
N GLY A 69 1.08 4.07 -10.09
CA GLY A 69 2.03 3.19 -9.39
C GLY A 69 1.34 2.12 -8.54
N THR A 70 2.13 1.29 -7.84
CA THR A 70 1.65 0.10 -7.14
C THR A 70 1.88 0.17 -5.64
N VAL A 71 0.88 -0.20 -4.86
CA VAL A 71 1.00 -0.51 -3.44
C VAL A 71 1.11 -2.03 -3.30
N GLU A 72 2.25 -2.52 -2.83
CA GLU A 72 2.47 -3.93 -2.52
C GLU A 72 2.06 -4.20 -1.07
N ILE A 73 1.30 -5.26 -0.87
CA ILE A 73 0.74 -5.64 0.42
C ILE A 73 1.11 -7.09 0.71
N GLU A 74 2.00 -7.33 1.66
CA GLU A 74 2.23 -8.66 2.20
C GLU A 74 1.06 -9.09 3.09
N ALA A 75 0.63 -10.35 2.98
CA ALA A 75 -0.51 -10.87 3.73
C ALA A 75 -0.36 -12.36 4.05
N ILE A 76 -0.72 -12.74 5.29
CA ILE A 76 -1.08 -14.12 5.65
C ILE A 76 -2.62 -14.19 5.62
N LEU A 77 -3.16 -14.88 4.63
CA LEU A 77 -4.58 -14.82 4.26
C LEU A 77 -5.41 -15.88 5.01
N ASP A 78 -5.94 -15.51 6.18
CA ASP A 78 -6.68 -16.36 7.13
C ASP A 78 -8.05 -15.77 7.54
N GLY A 79 -8.67 -14.94 6.69
CA GLY A 79 -9.97 -14.30 6.93
C GLY A 79 -9.86 -12.88 7.50
N ASP A 80 -10.90 -12.36 8.16
CA ASP A 80 -10.97 -10.95 8.61
C ASP A 80 -9.78 -10.51 9.50
N ALA A 81 -9.20 -11.45 10.27
CA ALA A 81 -8.07 -11.19 11.17
C ALA A 81 -6.69 -11.43 10.54
N SER A 82 -6.62 -11.55 9.20
CA SER A 82 -5.38 -11.75 8.45
C SER A 82 -4.32 -10.72 8.85
N SER A 83 -3.12 -11.19 9.16
CA SER A 83 -1.96 -10.31 9.35
C SER A 83 -1.54 -9.78 7.99
N THR A 84 -1.58 -8.46 7.82
CA THR A 84 -1.34 -7.81 6.52
C THR A 84 -0.59 -6.51 6.67
N ASP A 85 0.11 -6.13 5.59
CA ASP A 85 0.55 -4.76 5.41
C ASP A 85 -0.62 -3.79 5.40
N LYS A 86 -0.40 -2.61 5.95
CA LYS A 86 -1.37 -1.52 5.95
C LYS A 86 -0.78 -0.20 5.50
N LEU A 87 -1.43 0.42 4.52
CA LEU A 87 -1.18 1.83 4.19
C LEU A 87 -2.21 2.70 4.89
N ILE A 88 -1.77 3.54 5.83
CA ILE A 88 -2.62 4.55 6.47
C ILE A 88 -2.42 5.90 5.80
N ILE A 89 -3.51 6.57 5.45
CA ILE A 89 -3.53 7.90 4.84
C ILE A 89 -4.41 8.78 5.72
N THR A 90 -3.83 9.76 6.41
CA THR A 90 -4.60 10.60 7.35
C THR A 90 -5.42 11.68 6.65
N GLY A 91 -5.10 12.00 5.40
CA GLY A 91 -5.79 13.00 4.58
C GLY A 91 -6.67 12.37 3.49
N ASN A 92 -6.80 13.10 2.38
CA ASN A 92 -7.62 12.69 1.25
C ASN A 92 -6.84 11.79 0.28
N THR A 93 -7.56 10.97 -0.48
CA THR A 93 -7.01 10.24 -1.64
C THR A 93 -7.57 10.78 -2.95
N SER A 94 -6.78 10.74 -4.02
CA SER A 94 -7.22 11.04 -5.38
C SER A 94 -6.40 10.25 -6.42
N GLY A 95 -6.88 10.25 -7.67
CA GLY A 95 -6.21 9.56 -8.78
C GLY A 95 -6.35 8.04 -8.72
N THR A 96 -5.40 7.32 -9.29
CA THR A 96 -5.44 5.86 -9.40
C THR A 96 -4.12 5.23 -8.97
N ALA A 97 -4.21 4.13 -8.23
CA ALA A 97 -3.08 3.26 -7.90
C ALA A 97 -3.48 1.80 -8.09
N ASN A 98 -2.49 0.95 -8.26
CA ASN A 98 -2.67 -0.48 -8.25
C ASN A 98 -2.41 -1.03 -6.85
N VAL A 99 -3.03 -2.15 -6.51
CA VAL A 99 -2.74 -2.94 -5.31
C VAL A 99 -2.30 -4.31 -5.77
N LYS A 100 -1.15 -4.77 -5.28
CA LYS A 100 -0.65 -6.13 -5.52
C LYS A 100 -0.50 -6.81 -4.16
N VAL A 101 -1.20 -7.91 -3.97
CA VAL A 101 -1.07 -8.70 -2.75
C VAL A 101 0.03 -9.74 -2.94
N ILE A 102 0.89 -9.88 -1.94
CA ILE A 102 1.96 -10.86 -1.88
C ILE A 102 1.59 -11.81 -0.74
N GLY A 103 1.05 -12.98 -1.10
CA GLY A 103 0.72 -14.01 -0.14
C GLY A 103 1.97 -14.58 0.51
N LEU A 104 2.05 -14.50 1.84
CA LEU A 104 3.09 -15.14 2.65
C LEU A 104 2.62 -16.51 3.20
N GLY A 105 1.49 -17.01 2.70
CA GLY A 105 0.79 -18.20 3.16
C GLY A 105 -0.61 -17.87 3.69
N GLY A 106 -1.13 -18.76 4.53
CA GLY A 106 -2.50 -18.73 5.04
C GLY A 106 -3.31 -19.90 4.52
N ALA A 107 -4.17 -20.46 5.37
CA ALA A 107 -5.04 -21.57 5.01
C ALA A 107 -6.23 -21.13 4.14
N GLY A 108 -6.45 -19.81 4.04
CA GLY A 108 -7.68 -19.26 3.52
C GLY A 108 -8.79 -19.36 4.57
N ALA A 109 -9.57 -18.30 4.71
CA ALA A 109 -10.82 -18.36 5.45
C ALA A 109 -11.81 -17.34 4.88
N GLN A 110 -13.09 -17.58 5.14
CA GLN A 110 -14.14 -16.64 4.75
C GLN A 110 -13.97 -15.32 5.50
N THR A 111 -14.08 -14.21 4.76
CA THR A 111 -14.19 -12.87 5.34
C THR A 111 -15.65 -12.48 5.51
N VAL A 112 -15.97 -11.77 6.60
CA VAL A 112 -17.27 -11.12 6.81
C VAL A 112 -17.17 -9.64 6.42
N ASN A 113 -16.18 -8.94 6.97
CA ASN A 113 -15.96 -7.52 6.73
C ASN A 113 -14.86 -7.26 5.68
N GLY A 114 -14.09 -8.30 5.35
CA GLY A 114 -12.91 -8.19 4.50
C GLY A 114 -11.65 -7.86 5.29
N ILE A 115 -10.51 -7.86 4.60
CA ILE A 115 -9.19 -7.58 5.18
C ILE A 115 -8.82 -6.12 4.89
N LYS A 116 -8.64 -5.30 5.93
CA LYS A 116 -8.40 -3.86 5.77
C LYS A 116 -6.93 -3.55 5.52
N ILE A 117 -6.57 -3.30 4.26
CA ILE A 117 -5.18 -3.05 3.80
C ILE A 117 -4.88 -1.56 3.52
N VAL A 118 -5.91 -0.74 3.28
CA VAL A 118 -5.79 0.71 3.12
C VAL A 118 -6.76 1.40 4.08
N ASP A 119 -6.28 2.42 4.79
CA ASP A 119 -7.06 3.21 5.74
C ASP A 119 -7.01 4.68 5.35
N VAL A 120 -8.16 5.30 5.07
CA VAL A 120 -8.25 6.71 4.65
C VAL A 120 -9.05 7.49 5.68
N GLY A 121 -8.41 8.47 6.31
CA GLY A 121 -9.03 9.34 7.32
C GLY A 121 -9.83 10.51 6.74
N GLY A 122 -9.52 10.93 5.51
CA GLY A 122 -10.22 12.00 4.81
C GLY A 122 -11.18 11.51 3.71
N VAL A 123 -11.39 12.33 2.69
CA VAL A 123 -12.19 11.98 1.52
C VAL A 123 -11.47 10.92 0.69
N SER A 124 -12.09 9.76 0.52
CA SER A 124 -11.53 8.65 -0.26
C SER A 124 -11.93 8.70 -1.74
N ALA A 125 -11.45 9.71 -2.49
CA ALA A 125 -11.78 9.89 -3.90
C ALA A 125 -10.79 9.21 -4.87
N GLY A 126 -9.74 8.57 -4.36
CA GLY A 126 -8.80 7.76 -5.16
C GLY A 126 -9.33 6.36 -5.42
N THR A 127 -8.89 5.75 -6.52
CA THR A 127 -9.20 4.34 -6.87
C THR A 127 -7.98 3.47 -6.68
N PHE A 128 -8.18 2.32 -6.02
CA PHE A 128 -7.17 1.28 -5.84
C PHE A 128 -7.61 0.03 -6.62
N ASN A 129 -6.91 -0.28 -7.72
CA ASN A 129 -7.25 -1.40 -8.58
C ASN A 129 -6.43 -2.63 -8.18
N LEU A 130 -7.09 -3.73 -7.83
CA LEU A 130 -6.40 -4.98 -7.54
C LEU A 130 -5.75 -5.56 -8.81
N GLN A 131 -4.46 -5.81 -8.75
CA GLN A 131 -3.73 -6.67 -9.67
C GLN A 131 -3.75 -8.08 -9.11
N GLY A 132 -4.86 -8.77 -9.34
CA GLY A 132 -5.06 -10.14 -8.88
C GLY A 132 -4.20 -11.12 -9.66
N ASP A 133 -4.01 -12.30 -9.07
CA ASP A 133 -3.45 -13.47 -9.75
C ASP A 133 -4.55 -14.40 -10.31
N TYR A 134 -5.81 -14.11 -9.98
CA TYR A 134 -6.96 -14.89 -10.39
C TYR A 134 -8.13 -13.99 -10.80
N VAL A 135 -9.07 -14.58 -11.54
CA VAL A 135 -10.34 -13.92 -11.89
C VAL A 135 -11.49 -14.78 -11.38
N PHE A 136 -12.28 -14.24 -10.47
CA PHE A 136 -13.47 -14.89 -9.95
C PHE A 136 -14.71 -14.10 -10.36
N GLN A 137 -15.60 -14.75 -11.12
CA GLN A 137 -16.86 -14.13 -11.58
C GLN A 137 -16.68 -12.82 -12.37
N GLY A 138 -15.53 -12.63 -13.00
CA GLY A 138 -15.18 -11.42 -13.77
C GLY A 138 -14.38 -10.38 -12.99
N ASP A 139 -14.25 -10.54 -11.67
CA ASP A 139 -13.49 -9.65 -10.81
C ASP A 139 -12.09 -10.20 -10.53
N GLN A 140 -11.11 -9.30 -10.41
CA GLN A 140 -9.76 -9.65 -9.97
C GLN A 140 -9.80 -10.17 -8.53
N ALA A 141 -9.05 -11.23 -8.26
CA ALA A 141 -8.99 -11.88 -6.96
C ALA A 141 -7.56 -12.34 -6.64
N VAL A 142 -7.34 -12.65 -5.37
CA VAL A 142 -6.12 -13.27 -4.86
C VAL A 142 -6.54 -14.60 -4.20
N VAL A 143 -5.86 -15.69 -4.55
CA VAL A 143 -6.18 -17.02 -4.02
C VAL A 143 -5.26 -17.36 -2.84
N ALA A 144 -5.82 -18.00 -1.80
CA ALA A 144 -5.09 -18.48 -0.64
C ALA A 144 -5.54 -19.89 -0.24
N GLY A 145 -4.67 -20.63 0.43
CA GLY A 145 -4.94 -21.97 0.96
C GLY A 145 -4.03 -23.06 0.40
N ALA A 146 -4.13 -24.26 0.98
CA ALA A 146 -3.24 -25.40 0.70
C ALA A 146 -3.34 -25.97 -0.74
N TYR A 147 -4.34 -25.53 -1.51
CA TYR A 147 -4.60 -25.97 -2.88
C TYR A 147 -4.76 -24.79 -3.86
N ALA A 148 -4.31 -23.60 -3.44
CA ALA A 148 -4.20 -22.42 -4.30
C ALA A 148 -3.11 -22.61 -5.37
#